data_AF-A0A376PQA8-F1
#
_entry.id   AF-A0A376PQA8-F1
#
_cell.length_a   1.000
_cell.length_b   1.000
_cell.length_c   1.000
_cell.angle_alpha   90.00
_cell.angle_beta   90.00
_cell.angle_gamma   90.00
#
_symmetry.space_group_name_H-M   'P 1'
#
loop_
_entity.id
_entity.type
_entity.pdbx_description
1 polymer ?
#
loop_
_entity_poly.entity_id
_entity_poly.type
_entity_poly.pdbx_seq_one_letter_code
_entity_poly.pdbx_strand_id
1 'polypeptide(L)'
;MGVFTVSFVGGEYWWIVIIPVGAHISFSLGYGWLTRHPLTGTSGLRCRNLLLFILLLLGIVAGYQAYLYKQLNPGVGVRENIDTWAWRPDKLYNQLTPLRGKPQIQFTQNWPRSDGATAAYPLYASAFYALSVIPEDFHSWEYLTNSRTPEAYNRIVNGDADIIFVAQPSDGQKKRAEKSGVTLLYTPFAREAFVFIVNADNRLIP
;
A
#
# COMPACT_ATOMS: atom_id res chain seq x y z
N MET A 1 -29.95 -5.96 -16.13
CA MET A 1 -28.81 -6.90 -15.99
C MET A 1 -27.45 -6.21 -15.96
N GLY A 2 -27.15 -5.21 -16.80
CA GLY A 2 -25.79 -4.62 -16.88
C GLY A 2 -25.26 -3.86 -15.66
N VAL A 3 -26.12 -3.15 -14.92
CA VAL A 3 -25.67 -2.34 -13.75
C VAL A 3 -25.32 -3.21 -12.55
N PHE A 4 -26.06 -4.30 -12.35
CA PHE A 4 -25.78 -5.27 -11.30
C PHE A 4 -24.49 -6.05 -11.57
N THR A 5 -24.19 -6.41 -12.83
CA THR A 5 -22.93 -7.08 -13.19
C THR A 5 -21.71 -6.18 -13.02
N VAL A 6 -21.79 -4.90 -13.39
CA VAL A 6 -20.68 -3.93 -13.19
C VAL A 6 -20.39 -3.71 -11.71
N SER A 7 -21.44 -3.62 -10.88
CA SER A 7 -21.30 -3.39 -9.44
C SER A 7 -20.80 -4.64 -8.69
N PHE A 8 -21.18 -5.84 -9.15
CA PHE A 8 -20.72 -7.10 -8.58
C PHE A 8 -19.25 -7.41 -8.90
N VAL A 9 -18.79 -7.02 -10.10
CA VAL A 9 -17.39 -7.25 -10.54
C VAL A 9 -16.43 -6.18 -9.99
N GLY A 10 -16.89 -4.93 -9.81
CA GLY A 10 -16.05 -3.82 -9.35
C GLY A 10 -15.99 -3.61 -7.83
N GLY A 11 -16.86 -4.26 -7.04
CA GLY A 11 -16.98 -4.03 -5.58
C GLY A 11 -17.54 -2.64 -5.19
N GLU A 12 -17.75 -1.77 -6.18
CA GLU A 12 -18.19 -0.39 -6.05
C GLU A 12 -19.70 -0.30 -6.33
N TYR A 13 -20.52 -0.34 -5.28
CA TYR A 13 -21.99 -0.32 -5.39
C TYR A 13 -22.57 1.03 -5.84
N TRP A 14 -21.75 2.08 -5.91
CA TRP A 14 -22.17 3.43 -6.32
C TRP A 14 -22.72 3.47 -7.74
N TRP A 15 -22.26 2.58 -8.62
CA TRP A 15 -22.73 2.48 -10.01
C TRP A 15 -24.21 2.07 -10.11
N ILE A 16 -24.74 1.36 -9.10
CA ILE A 16 -26.17 1.02 -9.01
C ILE A 16 -27.05 2.26 -8.91
N VAL A 17 -26.55 3.33 -8.30
CA VAL A 17 -27.31 4.57 -8.11
C VAL A 17 -27.01 5.56 -9.23
N ILE A 18 -25.74 5.73 -9.58
CA ILE A 18 -25.29 6.76 -10.53
C ILE A 18 -25.83 6.48 -11.95
N ILE A 19 -25.78 5.23 -12.42
CA ILE A 19 -26.14 4.91 -13.81
C ILE A 19 -27.64 5.10 -14.06
N PRO A 20 -28.57 4.58 -13.22
CA PRO A 20 -30.00 4.81 -13.44
C PRO A 20 -30.38 6.27 -13.25
N VAL A 21 -29.86 6.96 -12.23
CA VAL A 21 -30.16 8.37 -11.98
C VAL A 21 -29.64 9.24 -13.12
N GLY A 22 -28.40 9.02 -13.57
CA GLY A 22 -27.81 9.72 -14.71
C GLY A 22 -28.55 9.46 -16.02
N ALA A 23 -28.95 8.22 -16.28
CA ALA A 23 -29.76 7.86 -17.45
C ALA A 23 -31.15 8.51 -17.41
N HIS A 24 -31.81 8.55 -16.25
CA HIS A 24 -33.09 9.22 -16.07
C HIS A 24 -32.97 10.74 -16.24
N ILE A 25 -31.94 11.37 -15.68
CA ILE A 25 -31.67 12.80 -15.88
C ILE A 25 -31.41 13.10 -17.36
N SER A 26 -30.60 12.27 -18.03
CA SER A 26 -30.26 12.44 -19.45
C SER A 26 -31.48 12.24 -20.35
N PHE A 27 -32.30 11.23 -20.05
CA PHE A 27 -33.57 10.98 -20.74
C PHE A 27 -34.57 12.14 -20.52
N SER A 28 -34.73 12.61 -19.28
CA SER A 28 -35.61 13.75 -18.96
C SER A 28 -35.14 15.06 -19.59
N LEU A 29 -33.83 15.33 -19.62
CA LEU A 29 -33.25 16.50 -20.27
C LEU A 29 -33.35 16.41 -21.80
N GLY A 30 -33.12 15.23 -22.39
CA GLY A 30 -33.25 14.98 -23.83
C GLY A 30 -34.68 15.11 -24.33
N TYR A 31 -35.66 14.54 -23.60
CA TYR A 31 -37.08 14.63 -23.95
C TYR A 31 -37.64 16.05 -23.72
N GLY A 32 -37.19 16.72 -22.65
CA GLY A 32 -37.57 18.09 -22.33
C GLY A 32 -36.97 19.16 -23.25
N TRP A 33 -35.96 18.82 -24.05
CA TRP A 33 -35.30 19.78 -24.97
C TRP A 33 -36.15 20.07 -26.22
N LEU A 34 -36.82 19.05 -26.78
CA LEU A 34 -37.70 19.21 -27.96
C LEU A 34 -39.12 19.69 -27.62
N THR A 35 -39.55 19.55 -26.37
CA THR A 35 -40.93 19.87 -25.91
C THR A 35 -40.95 21.01 -24.89
N ARG A 36 -40.05 22.00 -25.04
CA ARG A 36 -40.00 23.19 -24.17
C ARG A 36 -41.23 24.08 -24.33
N HIS A 37 -42.36 23.66 -23.79
CA HIS A 37 -43.32 24.58 -23.23
C HIS A 37 -42.82 24.93 -21.83
N PRO A 38 -42.68 26.21 -21.46
CA PRO A 38 -42.41 26.55 -20.07
C PRO A 38 -43.53 25.89 -19.23
N LEU A 39 -43.19 25.29 -18.09
CA LEU A 39 -44.18 24.80 -17.14
C LEU A 39 -44.95 25.99 -16.55
N THR A 40 -45.82 26.59 -17.34
CA THR A 40 -46.68 27.72 -16.97
C THR A 40 -47.94 27.14 -16.36
N GLY A 41 -47.83 26.85 -15.07
CA GLY A 41 -48.92 26.35 -14.24
C GLY A 41 -48.42 26.00 -12.85
N THR A 42 -49.18 26.35 -11.82
CA THR A 42 -48.83 26.11 -10.41
C THR A 42 -48.54 24.64 -10.11
N SER A 43 -49.24 23.71 -10.78
CA SER A 43 -49.04 22.25 -10.63
C SER A 43 -47.70 21.75 -11.21
N GLY A 44 -47.24 22.31 -12.33
CA GLY A 44 -45.97 21.91 -12.97
C GLY A 44 -44.75 22.36 -12.16
N LEU A 45 -44.81 23.57 -11.60
CA LEU A 45 -43.81 24.09 -10.66
C LEU A 45 -43.74 23.25 -9.38
N ARG A 46 -44.89 22.82 -8.83
CA ARG A 46 -44.95 21.94 -7.66
C ARG A 46 -44.31 20.58 -7.93
N CYS A 47 -44.59 19.97 -9.08
CA CYS A 47 -43.99 18.68 -9.47
C CYS A 47 -42.46 18.77 -9.60
N ARG A 48 -41.95 19.82 -10.28
CA ARG A 48 -40.51 20.07 -10.39
C ARG A 48 -39.85 20.23 -9.01
N ASN A 49 -40.44 21.05 -8.15
CA ASN A 49 -39.89 21.31 -6.81
C ASN A 49 -39.92 20.04 -5.93
N LEU A 50 -40.96 19.20 -6.08
CA LEU A 50 -41.04 17.91 -5.39
C LEU A 50 -39.92 16.96 -5.85
N LEU A 51 -39.67 16.86 -7.16
CA LEU A 51 -38.60 16.04 -7.71
C LEU A 51 -37.21 16.51 -7.24
N LEU A 52 -36.97 17.82 -7.22
CA LEU A 52 -35.72 18.39 -6.69
C LEU A 52 -35.54 18.11 -5.20
N PHE A 53 -36.64 18.19 -4.43
CA PHE A 53 -36.61 17.86 -3.00
C PHE A 53 -36.30 16.38 -2.76
N ILE A 54 -36.88 15.47 -3.55
CA ILE A 54 -36.59 14.03 -3.48
C ILE A 54 -35.12 13.77 -3.84
N LEU A 55 -34.59 14.40 -4.89
CA LEU A 55 -33.17 14.29 -5.27
C LEU A 55 -32.24 14.80 -4.16
N LEU A 56 -32.58 15.91 -3.51
CA LEU A 56 -31.83 16.43 -2.37
C LEU A 56 -31.81 15.44 -1.21
N LEU A 57 -32.96 14.84 -0.86
CA LEU A 57 -33.06 13.82 0.19
C LEU A 57 -32.21 12.59 -0.14
N LEU A 58 -32.25 12.11 -1.40
CA LEU A 58 -31.42 10.99 -1.85
C LEU A 58 -29.92 11.31 -1.74
N GLY A 59 -29.52 12.54 -2.08
CA GLY A 59 -28.14 13.01 -1.91
C GLY A 59 -27.70 13.02 -0.44
N ILE A 60 -28.57 13.46 0.47
CA ILE A 60 -28.30 13.43 1.93
C ILE A 60 -28.15 11.99 2.42
N VAL A 61 -29.04 11.08 2.00
CA VAL A 61 -28.96 9.65 2.38
C VAL A 61 -27.68 9.01 1.86
N ALA A 62 -27.29 9.28 0.61
CA ALA A 62 -26.05 8.78 0.03
C ALA A 62 -24.81 9.32 0.78
N GLY A 63 -24.80 10.60 1.13
CA GLY A 63 -23.73 11.20 1.94
C GLY A 63 -23.63 10.59 3.34
N TYR A 64 -24.76 10.34 3.98
CA TYR A 64 -24.81 9.66 5.28
C TYR A 64 -24.33 8.21 5.20
N GLN A 65 -24.72 7.47 4.15
CA GLN A 65 -24.23 6.11 3.90
C GLN A 65 -22.71 6.08 3.67
N ALA A 66 -22.16 7.04 2.92
CA ALA A 66 -20.71 7.15 2.72
C ALA A 66 -19.97 7.44 4.04
N TYR A 67 -20.52 8.32 4.88
CA TYR A 67 -19.98 8.63 6.20
C TYR A 67 -19.95 7.38 7.09
N LEU A 68 -21.07 6.66 7.19
CA LEU A 68 -21.16 5.41 7.95
C LEU A 68 -20.21 4.34 7.41
N TYR A 69 -20.12 4.18 6.10
CA TYR A 69 -19.22 3.20 5.48
C TYR A 69 -17.77 3.46 5.86
N LYS A 70 -17.32 4.72 5.84
CA LYS A 70 -15.97 5.11 6.26
C LYS A 70 -15.72 4.88 7.75
N GLN A 71 -16.74 5.09 8.59
CA GLN A 71 -16.64 4.88 10.03
C GLN A 71 -16.60 3.39 10.41
N LEU A 72 -17.38 2.56 9.70
CA LEU A 72 -17.45 1.11 9.90
C LEU A 72 -16.27 0.37 9.24
N ASN A 73 -15.70 0.93 8.19
CA ASN A 73 -14.53 0.38 7.48
C ASN A 73 -13.38 1.39 7.52
N PRO A 74 -12.77 1.67 8.68
CA PRO A 74 -11.69 2.66 8.81
C PRO A 74 -10.39 2.27 8.08
N GLY A 75 -10.42 1.32 7.15
CA GLY A 75 -9.23 0.74 6.54
C GLY A 75 -8.45 -0.03 7.59
N VAL A 76 -8.98 -1.20 8.00
CA VAL A 76 -8.26 -2.13 8.89
C VAL A 76 -7.20 -2.85 8.07
N GLY A 77 -6.21 -2.10 7.59
CA GLY A 77 -4.99 -2.63 7.00
C GLY A 77 -3.87 -2.51 8.02
N VAL A 78 -3.17 -3.61 8.30
CA VAL A 78 -1.88 -3.52 8.98
C VAL A 78 -0.96 -2.73 8.04
N ARG A 79 -0.44 -1.59 8.50
CA ARG A 79 0.54 -0.83 7.71
C ARG A 79 1.82 -1.65 7.59
N GLU A 80 2.11 -2.13 6.40
CA GLU A 80 3.35 -2.87 6.08
C GLU A 80 4.57 -1.95 5.93
N ASN A 81 4.40 -0.63 6.09
CA ASN A 81 5.49 0.32 5.97
C ASN A 81 6.28 0.41 7.28
N ILE A 82 7.58 0.20 7.22
CA ILE A 82 8.50 0.39 8.35
C ILE A 82 9.09 1.79 8.26
N ASP A 83 9.06 2.51 9.39
CA ASP A 83 9.78 3.77 9.52
C ASP A 83 11.28 3.49 9.68
N THR A 84 12.05 3.66 8.60
CA THR A 84 13.49 3.46 8.60
C THR A 84 14.22 4.47 9.48
N TRP A 85 13.62 5.63 9.74
CA TRP A 85 14.18 6.66 10.62
C TRP A 85 14.36 6.17 12.05
N ALA A 86 13.46 5.30 12.53
CA ALA A 86 13.52 4.70 13.85
C ALA A 86 14.73 3.78 14.06
N TRP A 87 15.42 3.37 12.98
CA TRP A 87 16.59 2.48 13.00
C TRP A 87 17.92 3.24 12.86
N ARG A 88 17.94 4.55 13.07
CA ARG A 88 19.16 5.34 13.03
C ARG A 88 19.86 5.40 14.40
N PRO A 89 21.20 5.36 14.45
CA PRO A 89 21.94 5.38 15.71
C PRO A 89 21.82 6.71 16.47
N ASP A 90 21.62 7.83 15.77
CA ASP A 90 21.46 9.15 16.39
C ASP A 90 20.10 9.36 17.08
N LYS A 91 19.16 8.43 16.97
CA LYS A 91 17.86 8.55 17.66
C LYS A 91 17.94 8.08 19.10
N LEU A 92 17.53 8.96 20.00
CA LEU A 92 17.18 8.64 21.37
C LEU A 92 15.98 7.67 21.31
N TYR A 93 16.17 6.42 21.75
CA TYR A 93 15.21 5.31 21.60
C TYR A 93 15.06 4.74 20.17
N ASN A 94 16.18 4.60 19.46
CA ASN A 94 16.18 3.82 18.22
C ASN A 94 15.77 2.34 18.47
N GLN A 95 15.30 1.69 17.41
CA GLN A 95 14.84 0.30 17.44
C GLN A 95 15.98 -0.72 17.17
N LEU A 96 17.24 -0.26 17.04
CA LEU A 96 18.36 -1.15 16.71
C LEU A 96 18.52 -2.24 17.76
N THR A 97 18.72 -3.47 17.29
CA THR A 97 19.01 -4.60 18.16
C THR A 97 20.52 -4.73 18.34
N PRO A 98 21.06 -4.53 19.55
CA PRO A 98 22.50 -4.63 19.79
C PRO A 98 22.97 -6.09 19.70
N LEU A 99 24.25 -6.27 19.36
CA LEU A 99 24.89 -7.58 19.40
C LEU A 99 25.00 -8.11 20.83
N ARG A 100 24.84 -9.42 20.97
CA ARG A 100 25.15 -10.12 22.22
C ARG A 100 26.65 -10.37 22.30
N GLY A 101 27.37 -9.42 22.86
CA GLY A 101 28.83 -9.49 23.00
C GLY A 101 29.59 -8.74 21.91
N LYS A 102 30.91 -8.98 21.84
CA LYS A 102 31.78 -8.31 20.88
C LYS A 102 31.59 -8.87 19.47
N PRO A 103 31.52 -8.02 18.44
CA PRO A 103 31.46 -8.48 17.05
C PRO A 103 32.74 -9.24 16.69
N GLN A 104 32.59 -10.35 15.96
CA GLN A 104 33.74 -11.10 15.42
C GLN A 104 34.36 -10.43 14.19
N ILE A 105 33.57 -9.62 13.49
CA ILE A 105 33.96 -8.87 12.29
C ILE A 105 33.50 -7.43 12.50
N GLN A 106 34.35 -6.47 12.16
CA GLN A 106 34.01 -5.06 12.25
C GLN A 106 34.52 -4.31 11.01
N PHE A 107 33.63 -3.56 10.36
CA PHE A 107 33.93 -2.75 9.19
C PHE A 107 34.34 -1.35 9.62
N THR A 108 35.59 -0.99 9.35
CA THR A 108 36.13 0.37 9.55
C THR A 108 36.34 1.11 8.23
N GLN A 109 36.26 0.39 7.11
CA GLN A 109 36.41 0.85 5.74
C GLN A 109 35.70 -0.13 4.81
N ASN A 110 35.44 0.27 3.56
CA ASN A 110 34.77 -0.57 2.55
C ASN A 110 33.48 -1.20 3.07
N TRP A 111 32.60 -0.39 3.68
CA TRP A 111 31.33 -0.86 4.23
C TRP A 111 30.50 -1.54 3.12
N PRO A 112 29.87 -2.68 3.41
CA PRO A 112 29.05 -3.38 2.43
C PRO A 112 27.76 -2.60 2.15
N ARG A 113 27.42 -2.42 0.88
CA ARG A 113 26.12 -1.88 0.46
C ARG A 113 25.06 -2.95 0.65
N SER A 114 24.19 -2.72 1.64
CA SER A 114 23.13 -3.61 2.09
C SER A 114 21.76 -3.13 1.60
N ASP A 115 20.95 -4.06 1.11
CA ASP A 115 19.57 -3.79 0.69
C ASP A 115 18.66 -4.99 1.00
N GLY A 116 17.34 -4.89 0.82
CA GLY A 116 16.47 -6.07 0.94
C GLY A 116 14.98 -5.81 1.06
N ALA A 117 14.29 -6.85 1.51
CA ALA A 117 12.87 -6.83 1.80
C ALA A 117 12.57 -5.91 3.00
N THR A 118 11.47 -5.17 2.95
CA THR A 118 11.07 -4.29 4.05
C THR A 118 10.86 -5.07 5.34
N ALA A 119 10.26 -6.25 5.30
CA ALA A 119 10.07 -7.10 6.49
C ALA A 119 11.39 -7.49 7.19
N ALA A 120 12.50 -7.56 6.45
CA ALA A 120 13.82 -7.89 6.97
C ALA A 120 14.64 -6.66 7.42
N TYR A 121 14.17 -5.42 7.15
CA TYR A 121 14.89 -4.18 7.46
C TYR A 121 15.39 -4.09 8.91
N PRO A 122 14.57 -4.40 9.94
CA PRO A 122 15.03 -4.46 11.32
C PRO A 122 16.32 -5.24 11.54
N LEU A 123 16.46 -6.37 10.85
CA LEU A 123 17.59 -7.28 11.02
C LEU A 123 18.84 -6.73 10.35
N TYR A 124 18.76 -6.34 9.08
CA TYR A 124 19.95 -5.93 8.35
C TYR A 124 20.41 -4.50 8.69
N ALA A 125 19.49 -3.61 9.10
CA ALA A 125 19.87 -2.32 9.66
C ALA A 125 20.63 -2.50 10.99
N SER A 126 20.13 -3.38 11.87
CA SER A 126 20.83 -3.71 13.13
C SER A 126 22.22 -4.31 12.89
N ALA A 127 22.32 -5.27 11.96
CA ALA A 127 23.59 -5.87 11.59
C ALA A 127 24.55 -4.84 11.00
N PHE A 128 24.08 -3.99 10.08
CA PHE A 128 24.88 -2.94 9.46
C PHE A 128 25.52 -2.02 10.52
N TYR A 129 24.71 -1.44 11.41
CA TYR A 129 25.22 -0.52 12.43
C TYR A 129 26.05 -1.22 13.50
N ALA A 130 25.69 -2.44 13.91
CA ALA A 130 26.42 -3.13 14.96
C ALA A 130 27.78 -3.70 14.50
N LEU A 131 27.93 -3.96 13.20
CA LEU A 131 29.18 -4.44 12.61
C LEU A 131 30.03 -3.31 12.02
N SER A 132 29.56 -2.06 12.02
CA SER A 132 30.27 -0.94 11.39
C SER A 132 30.75 0.08 12.41
N VAL A 133 32.00 0.53 12.25
CA VAL A 133 32.48 1.78 12.84
C VAL A 133 32.12 2.89 11.86
N ILE A 134 31.28 3.82 12.31
CA ILE A 134 30.70 4.87 11.47
C ILE A 134 31.44 6.19 11.77
N PRO A 135 32.17 6.78 10.81
CA PRO A 135 32.78 8.10 10.99
C PRO A 135 31.71 9.22 11.01
N GLU A 136 32.11 10.41 11.44
CA GLU A 136 31.17 11.52 11.65
C GLU A 136 30.54 12.05 10.34
N ASP A 137 31.29 11.98 9.23
CA ASP A 137 30.87 12.38 7.89
C ASP A 137 30.18 11.26 7.09
N PHE A 138 29.86 10.14 7.73
CA PHE A 138 29.33 8.97 7.04
C PHE A 138 27.89 9.13 6.54
N HIS A 139 27.67 8.81 5.27
CA HIS A 139 26.36 8.85 4.63
C HIS A 139 25.72 7.45 4.57
N SER A 140 25.04 7.05 5.64
CA SER A 140 24.50 5.69 5.74
C SER A 140 23.50 5.30 4.66
N TRP A 141 22.80 6.27 4.06
CA TRP A 141 21.87 6.02 2.95
C TRP A 141 22.55 5.49 1.67
N GLU A 142 23.86 5.68 1.52
CA GLU A 142 24.64 5.12 0.40
C GLU A 142 24.92 3.62 0.56
N TYR A 143 24.90 3.14 1.81
CA TYR A 143 25.26 1.76 2.17
C TYR A 143 24.09 0.96 2.74
N LEU A 144 23.00 1.60 3.16
CA LEU A 144 21.85 0.94 3.76
C LEU A 144 20.57 1.41 3.07
N THR A 145 20.05 0.59 2.16
CA THR A 145 18.84 0.87 1.37
C THR A 145 17.72 -0.09 1.75
N ASN A 146 16.46 0.32 1.56
CA ASN A 146 15.28 -0.55 1.65
C ASN A 146 14.47 -0.40 0.36
N SER A 147 14.88 -1.12 -0.68
CA SER A 147 14.27 -1.03 -2.01
C SER A 147 13.15 -2.05 -2.25
N ARG A 148 12.92 -2.95 -1.28
CA ARG A 148 12.01 -4.11 -1.37
C ARG A 148 12.57 -5.20 -2.31
N THR A 149 12.06 -6.42 -2.14
CA THR A 149 12.59 -7.62 -2.77
C THR A 149 12.83 -7.51 -4.28
N PRO A 150 11.89 -7.03 -5.11
CA PRO A 150 12.11 -7.00 -6.56
C PRO A 150 13.28 -6.10 -6.96
N GLU A 151 13.40 -4.94 -6.33
CA GLU A 151 14.43 -3.96 -6.67
C GLU A 151 15.78 -4.31 -6.05
N ALA A 152 15.80 -4.92 -4.85
CA ALA A 152 17.02 -5.43 -4.25
C ALA A 152 17.71 -6.47 -5.18
N TYR A 153 16.93 -7.33 -5.85
CA TYR A 153 17.46 -8.23 -6.87
C TYR A 153 18.02 -7.51 -8.10
N ASN A 154 17.41 -6.41 -8.54
CA ASN A 154 17.96 -5.61 -9.63
C ASN A 154 19.29 -4.97 -9.22
N ARG A 155 19.33 -4.39 -8.01
CA ARG A 155 20.50 -3.68 -7.48
C ARG A 155 21.71 -4.60 -7.29
N ILE A 156 21.52 -5.81 -6.74
CA ILE A 156 22.65 -6.75 -6.62
C ILE A 156 23.16 -7.25 -7.98
N VAL A 157 22.26 -7.44 -8.97
CA VAL A 157 22.64 -7.84 -10.33
C VAL A 157 23.35 -6.70 -11.08
N ASN A 158 23.00 -5.45 -10.81
CA ASN A 158 23.65 -4.28 -11.39
C ASN A 158 24.96 -3.88 -10.68
N GLY A 159 25.26 -4.50 -9.52
CA GLY A 159 26.40 -4.13 -8.70
C GLY A 159 26.19 -2.85 -7.87
N ASP A 160 24.95 -2.46 -7.63
CA ASP A 160 24.55 -1.34 -6.74
C ASP A 160 24.41 -1.77 -5.27
N ALA A 161 24.34 -3.08 -5.02
CA ALA A 161 24.33 -3.69 -3.70
C ALA A 161 25.32 -4.85 -3.65
N ASP A 162 25.96 -5.06 -2.50
CA ASP A 162 26.92 -6.14 -2.26
C ASP A 162 26.25 -7.33 -1.56
N ILE A 163 25.24 -7.06 -0.72
CA ILE A 163 24.46 -8.07 -0.01
C ILE A 163 22.98 -7.67 0.05
N ILE A 164 22.10 -8.65 -0.13
CA ILE A 164 20.66 -8.44 0.01
C ILE A 164 20.01 -9.41 0.98
N PHE A 165 19.03 -8.91 1.73
CA PHE A 165 18.27 -9.66 2.73
C PHE A 165 16.84 -9.86 2.24
N VAL A 166 16.60 -11.00 1.59
CA VAL A 166 15.38 -11.24 0.82
C VAL A 166 14.92 -12.69 0.97
N ALA A 167 13.65 -12.92 0.67
CA ALA A 167 13.14 -14.25 0.38
C ALA A 167 13.78 -14.82 -0.90
N GLN A 168 13.64 -16.14 -1.08
CA GLN A 168 14.19 -16.86 -2.21
C GLN A 168 13.72 -16.26 -3.55
N PRO A 169 14.59 -16.17 -4.59
CA PRO A 169 14.20 -15.54 -5.84
C PRO A 169 13.20 -16.40 -6.60
N SER A 170 12.28 -15.72 -7.29
CA SER A 170 11.50 -16.30 -8.37
C SER A 170 12.40 -16.75 -9.54
N ASP A 171 11.90 -17.64 -10.39
CA ASP A 171 12.62 -18.10 -11.57
C ASP A 171 12.95 -16.95 -12.55
N GLY A 172 12.10 -15.91 -12.59
CA GLY A 172 12.36 -14.72 -13.39
C GLY A 172 13.57 -13.92 -12.92
N GLN A 173 13.79 -13.83 -11.60
CA GLN A 173 14.95 -13.16 -11.00
C GLN A 173 16.23 -13.95 -11.24
N LYS A 174 16.17 -15.29 -11.10
CA LYS A 174 17.33 -16.17 -11.41
C LYS A 174 17.79 -16.03 -12.86
N LYS A 175 16.85 -16.11 -13.81
CA LYS A 175 17.14 -15.95 -15.25
C LYS A 175 17.74 -14.58 -15.58
N ARG A 176 17.37 -13.53 -14.84
CA ARG A 176 17.92 -12.19 -15.04
C ARG A 176 19.38 -12.11 -14.61
N ALA A 177 19.70 -12.66 -13.43
CA ALA A 177 21.09 -12.74 -12.96
C ALA A 177 21.97 -13.55 -13.92
N GLU A 178 21.48 -14.71 -14.38
CA GLU A 178 22.16 -15.55 -15.37
C GLU A 178 22.42 -14.79 -16.69
N LYS A 179 21.43 -14.07 -17.20
CA LYS A 179 21.56 -13.26 -18.43
C LYS A 179 22.57 -12.12 -18.28
N SER A 180 22.70 -11.56 -17.07
CA SER A 180 23.69 -10.53 -16.76
C SER A 180 25.08 -11.11 -16.45
N GLY A 181 25.26 -12.44 -16.51
CA GLY A 181 26.54 -13.09 -16.18
C GLY A 181 26.93 -13.00 -14.70
N VAL A 182 25.96 -12.71 -13.82
CA VAL A 182 26.18 -12.54 -12.38
C VAL A 182 25.82 -13.84 -11.66
N THR A 183 26.79 -14.41 -10.95
CA THR A 183 26.56 -15.57 -10.08
C THR A 183 26.18 -15.09 -8.68
N LEU A 184 24.93 -15.34 -8.29
CA LEU A 184 24.44 -15.01 -6.95
C LEU A 184 24.70 -16.16 -5.97
N LEU A 185 25.26 -15.83 -4.80
CA LEU A 185 25.42 -16.76 -3.68
C LEU A 185 24.22 -16.69 -2.74
N TYR A 186 23.63 -17.85 -2.41
CA TYR A 186 22.49 -17.93 -1.50
C TYR A 186 22.90 -18.54 -0.17
N THR A 187 22.77 -17.77 0.91
CA THR A 187 23.09 -18.22 2.28
C THR A 187 21.85 -18.13 3.17
N PRO A 188 21.25 -19.26 3.57
CA PRO A 188 20.16 -19.26 4.54
C PRO A 188 20.68 -18.78 5.91
N PHE A 189 20.11 -17.69 6.44
CA PHE A 189 20.54 -17.12 7.72
C PHE A 189 19.41 -17.02 8.76
N ALA A 190 18.14 -17.06 8.33
CA ALA A 190 16.98 -16.99 9.22
C ALA A 190 15.82 -17.83 8.68
N ARG A 191 14.87 -18.15 9.58
CA ARG A 191 13.55 -18.68 9.22
C ARG A 191 12.53 -17.59 9.47
N GLU A 192 11.71 -17.30 8.48
CA GLU A 192 10.58 -16.37 8.61
C GLU A 192 9.28 -17.14 8.86
N ALA A 193 8.29 -16.45 9.43
CA ALA A 193 6.94 -16.97 9.63
C ALA A 193 5.92 -15.96 9.13
N PHE A 194 4.91 -16.43 8.41
CA PHE A 194 3.74 -15.62 8.07
C PHE A 194 2.78 -15.61 9.26
N VAL A 195 2.58 -14.42 9.84
CA VAL A 195 1.69 -14.22 11.00
C VAL A 195 0.40 -13.61 10.51
N PHE A 196 -0.71 -14.29 10.79
CA PHE A 196 -2.05 -13.75 10.55
C PHE A 196 -2.49 -12.98 11.79
N ILE A 197 -2.66 -11.68 11.65
CA ILE A 197 -3.20 -10.82 12.71
C ILE A 197 -4.70 -10.70 12.47
N VAL A 198 -5.49 -11.18 13.43
CA VAL A 198 -6.96 -11.02 13.43
C VAL A 198 -7.36 -9.98 14.47
N ASN A 199 -8.49 -9.33 14.24
CA ASN A 199 -9.11 -8.48 15.26
C ASN A 199 -9.43 -9.35 16.49
N ALA A 200 -9.16 -8.84 17.70
CA ALA A 200 -9.42 -9.56 18.95
C ALA A 200 -10.90 -9.96 19.12
N ASP A 201 -11.82 -9.19 18.55
CA ASP A 201 -13.26 -9.45 18.58
C ASP A 201 -13.72 -10.44 17.49
N ASN A 202 -12.82 -10.84 16.57
CA ASN A 202 -13.13 -11.85 15.57
C ASN A 202 -13.20 -13.24 16.23
N ARG A 203 -14.41 -13.61 16.65
CA ARG A 203 -14.68 -14.91 17.29
C ARG A 203 -14.37 -16.02 16.29
N LEU A 204 -13.43 -16.90 16.66
CA LEU A 204 -13.24 -18.16 15.97
C LEU A 204 -14.49 -19.01 16.20
N ILE A 205 -15.30 -19.19 15.16
CA ILE A 205 -16.40 -20.17 15.21
C ILE A 205 -15.72 -21.55 15.12
N PRO A 206 -15.91 -22.44 16.12
CA PRO A 206 -15.34 -23.79 16.12
C PRO A 206 -15.87 -24.65 14.97
#